data_AF-A0A845K301-F1
#
_entry.id   AF-A0A845K301-F1
#
_cell.length_a   1.000
_cell.length_b   1.000
_cell.length_c   1.000
_cell.angle_alpha   90.00
_cell.angle_beta   90.00
_cell.angle_gamma   90.00
#
_symmetry.space_group_name_H-M   'P 1'
#
loop_
_entity.id
_entity.type
_entity.pdbx_description
1 polymer ?
#
loop_
_entity_poly.entity_id
_entity_poly.type
_entity_poly.pdbx_seq_one_letter_code
_entity_poly.pdbx_strand_id
1 'polypeptide(L)'
;MEDEIRQVCPIVYWHVWDNKPYPEFNNPFYEATDLINCHSHHTYEQVKEHHPNKTFFVPHALPEDLFFPVSEQEKNKQKIKILGPDREDHFVLFWMNRNARRKRPNDLLLSFKMFLDELNEKEGHKKATLLMHTDPTDREGPNLFAVSEMLGIKQNVVFSNQRVDFQTINLFTAEDHFGIISGSLWDHFGITFWVILAALWGHSGITLESLWDHSGITLGSL
;
A
#
# COMPACT_ATOMS: atom_id res chain seq x y z
N MET A 1 25.37 -0.19 31.14
CA MET A 1 24.98 -0.97 29.94
C MET A 1 25.57 -0.41 28.66
N GLU A 2 25.29 0.85 28.27
CA GLU A 2 25.93 1.46 27.08
C GLU A 2 27.47 1.41 27.15
N ASP A 3 28.05 1.89 28.26
CA ASP A 3 29.52 1.91 28.46
C ASP A 3 30.17 0.53 28.36
N GLU A 4 29.46 -0.53 28.77
CA GLU A 4 29.94 -1.91 28.69
C GLU A 4 29.92 -2.41 27.24
N ILE A 5 28.86 -2.11 26.49
CA ILE A 5 28.72 -2.51 25.08
C ILE A 5 29.76 -1.78 24.21
N ARG A 6 30.01 -0.49 24.49
CA ARG A 6 30.98 0.34 23.77
C ARG A 6 32.43 -0.17 23.88
N GLN A 7 32.75 -0.96 24.90
CA GLN A 7 34.07 -1.61 24.99
C GLN A 7 34.27 -2.71 23.94
N VAL A 8 33.18 -3.21 23.33
CA VAL A 8 33.20 -4.35 22.40
C VAL A 8 32.87 -3.91 20.97
N CYS A 9 31.90 -3.02 20.78
CA CYS A 9 31.49 -2.57 19.44
C CYS A 9 30.75 -1.21 19.45
N PRO A 10 30.67 -0.53 18.29
CA PRO A 10 29.79 0.63 18.12
C PRO A 10 28.32 0.22 18.10
N ILE A 11 27.45 1.15 18.51
CA ILE A 11 26.00 0.95 18.59
C ILE A 11 25.31 1.75 17.50
N VAL A 12 24.52 1.05 16.67
CA VAL A 12 23.74 1.65 15.58
C VAL A 12 22.25 1.63 15.91
N TYR A 13 21.60 2.78 15.73
CA TYR A 13 20.14 2.90 15.80
C TYR A 13 19.54 2.85 14.39
N TRP A 14 18.71 1.84 14.11
CA TRP A 14 17.99 1.72 12.85
C TRP A 14 16.58 2.30 12.99
N HIS A 15 16.35 3.46 12.41
CA HIS A 15 15.18 4.28 12.65
C HIS A 15 14.03 3.98 11.69
N VAL A 16 12.85 3.65 12.23
CA VAL A 16 11.64 3.25 11.47
C VAL A 16 10.45 4.22 11.64
N TRP A 17 10.60 5.26 12.47
CA TRP A 17 9.54 6.24 12.67
C TRP A 17 9.56 7.31 11.61
N ASP A 18 8.41 7.65 11.05
CA ASP A 18 8.34 8.64 9.98
C ASP A 18 7.25 9.71 10.15
N ASN A 19 6.68 9.91 11.33
CA ASN A 19 5.69 10.99 11.50
C ASN A 19 6.30 12.26 12.10
N LYS A 20 5.60 13.39 11.94
CA LYS A 20 5.77 14.56 12.79
C LYS A 20 4.93 14.42 14.08
N PRO A 21 5.30 15.10 15.18
CA PRO A 21 6.53 15.88 15.36
C PRO A 21 7.77 14.97 15.53
N TYR A 22 8.94 15.61 15.64
CA TYR A 22 10.19 14.95 15.98
C TYR A 22 10.00 14.05 17.22
N PRO A 23 10.44 12.78 17.20
CA PRO A 23 10.25 11.84 18.30
C PRO A 23 11.21 12.12 19.47
N GLU A 24 10.98 13.19 20.22
CA GLU A 24 11.82 13.59 21.38
C GLU A 24 11.99 12.49 22.42
N PHE A 25 10.97 11.63 22.57
CA PHE A 25 11.01 10.49 23.50
C PHE A 25 12.13 9.48 23.18
N ASN A 26 12.69 9.51 21.97
CA ASN A 26 13.81 8.67 21.57
C ASN A 26 15.19 9.31 21.80
N ASN A 27 15.27 10.57 22.24
CA ASN A 27 16.54 11.26 22.50
C ASN A 27 17.53 10.44 23.33
N PRO A 28 17.12 9.77 24.43
CA PRO A 28 18.06 8.95 25.21
C PRO A 28 18.71 7.83 24.38
N PHE A 29 17.97 7.25 23.42
CA PHE A 29 18.51 6.22 22.52
C PHE A 29 19.41 6.81 21.46
N TYR A 30 19.05 7.98 20.92
CA TYR A 30 19.88 8.68 19.95
C TYR A 30 21.20 9.09 20.57
N GLU A 31 21.19 9.64 21.79
CA GLU A 31 22.39 10.00 22.53
C GLU A 31 23.28 8.78 22.79
N ALA A 32 22.68 7.66 23.19
CA ALA A 32 23.38 6.41 23.50
C ALA A 32 23.95 5.64 22.30
N THR A 33 23.78 6.14 21.06
CA THR A 33 24.24 5.46 19.83
C THR A 33 25.32 6.25 19.10
N ASP A 34 26.16 5.53 18.36
CA ASP A 34 27.24 6.09 17.53
C ASP A 34 26.73 6.58 16.18
N LEU A 35 25.66 5.96 15.69
CA LEU A 35 25.17 6.14 14.32
C LEU A 35 23.67 5.88 14.26
N ILE A 36 22.95 6.73 13.54
CA ILE A 36 21.51 6.67 13.34
C ILE A 36 21.24 6.53 11.83
N ASN A 37 20.66 5.40 11.43
CA ASN A 37 20.27 5.15 10.06
C ASN A 37 18.77 5.37 9.89
N CYS A 38 18.40 6.27 8.99
CA CYS A 38 17.02 6.58 8.65
C CYS A 38 16.68 5.96 7.30
N HIS A 39 15.68 5.09 7.28
CA HIS A 39 15.20 4.47 6.03
C HIS A 39 14.31 5.42 5.19
N SER A 40 13.69 6.41 5.82
CA SER A 40 12.86 7.44 5.19
C SER A 40 13.55 8.80 5.18
N HIS A 41 13.39 9.55 4.08
CA HIS A 41 13.96 10.89 3.94
C HIS A 41 13.32 11.87 4.94
N HIS A 42 12.02 11.74 5.18
CA HIS A 42 11.28 12.57 6.13
C HIS A 42 11.87 12.50 7.54
N THR A 43 12.23 11.28 7.93
CA THR A 43 12.82 10.97 9.22
C THR A 43 14.24 11.46 9.32
N TYR A 44 15.00 11.27 8.24
CA TYR A 44 16.35 11.79 8.13
C TYR A 44 16.37 13.31 8.35
N GLU A 45 15.49 14.07 7.70
CA GLU A 45 15.43 15.53 7.85
C GLU A 45 15.19 15.95 9.32
N GLN A 46 14.24 15.32 10.00
CA GLN A 46 13.95 15.62 11.40
C GLN A 46 15.12 15.27 12.32
N VAL A 47 15.68 14.07 12.20
CA VAL A 47 16.74 13.60 13.12
C VAL A 47 18.09 14.26 12.82
N LYS A 48 18.36 14.65 11.57
CA LYS A 48 19.60 15.33 11.17
C LYS A 48 19.72 16.72 11.78
N GLU A 49 18.61 17.42 11.99
CA GLU A 49 18.58 18.73 12.64
C GLU A 49 19.12 18.66 14.09
N HIS A 50 18.77 17.60 14.83
CA HIS A 50 19.18 17.40 16.22
C HIS A 50 20.51 16.63 16.37
N HIS A 51 20.81 15.70 15.45
CA HIS A 51 21.98 14.82 15.52
C HIS A 51 22.81 14.82 14.20
N PRO A 52 23.34 15.97 13.74
CA PRO A 52 23.90 16.12 12.39
C PRO A 52 25.11 15.23 12.12
N ASN A 53 25.94 14.94 13.12
CA ASN A 53 27.21 14.23 12.90
C ASN A 53 27.08 12.70 12.82
N LYS A 54 25.90 12.16 13.12
CA LYS A 54 25.70 10.71 13.21
C LYS A 54 24.44 10.19 12.52
N THR A 55 23.67 11.06 11.87
CA THR A 55 22.45 10.68 11.13
C THR A 55 22.73 10.52 9.64
N PHE A 56 22.34 9.37 9.08
CA PHE A 56 22.52 8.97 7.69
C PHE A 56 21.20 8.49 7.07
N PHE A 57 21.01 8.76 5.78
CA PHE A 57 19.88 8.26 5.00
C PHE A 57 20.28 6.95 4.31
N VAL A 58 19.61 5.86 4.68
CA VAL A 58 19.88 4.50 4.18
C VAL A 58 18.56 3.83 3.78
N PRO A 59 18.01 4.15 2.60
CA PRO A 59 16.75 3.58 2.15
C PRO A 59 16.88 2.09 1.84
N HIS A 60 15.77 1.36 1.96
CA HIS A 60 15.69 -0.01 1.46
C HIS A 60 15.59 -0.01 -0.07
N ALA A 61 16.34 -0.89 -0.72
CA ALA A 61 16.26 -1.15 -2.14
C ALA A 61 15.98 -2.63 -2.39
N LEU A 62 15.40 -2.93 -3.54
CA LEU A 62 15.19 -4.28 -4.02
C LEU A 62 16.18 -4.56 -5.17
N PRO A 63 16.64 -5.80 -5.35
CA PRO A 63 17.40 -6.18 -6.53
C PRO A 63 16.61 -5.90 -7.82
N GLU A 64 17.30 -5.38 -8.85
CA GLU A 64 16.68 -5.00 -10.14
C GLU A 64 16.12 -6.20 -10.91
N ASP A 65 16.60 -7.41 -10.61
CA ASP A 65 16.17 -8.67 -11.23
C ASP A 65 14.95 -9.31 -10.55
N LEU A 66 14.49 -8.75 -9.42
CA LEU A 66 13.36 -9.30 -8.66
C LEU A 66 12.01 -8.93 -9.27
N PHE A 67 11.88 -7.71 -9.79
CA PHE A 67 10.65 -7.18 -10.38
C PHE A 67 10.93 -6.66 -11.78
N PHE A 68 10.33 -7.30 -12.78
CA PHE A 68 10.57 -7.01 -14.19
C PHE A 68 9.25 -7.05 -14.98
N PRO A 69 9.10 -6.19 -16.00
CA PRO A 69 7.95 -6.24 -16.89
C PRO A 69 7.80 -7.61 -17.54
N VAL A 70 6.61 -8.18 -17.41
CA VAL A 70 6.21 -9.42 -18.08
C VAL A 70 5.33 -9.12 -19.29
N SER A 71 5.25 -10.04 -20.24
CA SER A 71 4.41 -9.88 -21.42
C SER A 71 2.91 -9.96 -21.06
N GLU A 72 2.08 -9.24 -21.82
CA GLU A 72 0.60 -9.28 -21.67
C GLU A 72 0.02 -10.69 -21.72
N GLN A 73 0.57 -11.56 -22.57
CA GLN A 73 0.16 -12.95 -22.66
C GLN A 73 0.39 -13.72 -21.37
N GLU A 74 1.54 -13.51 -20.72
CA GLU A 74 1.85 -14.18 -19.45
C GLU A 74 1.00 -13.59 -18.31
N LYS A 75 0.76 -12.28 -18.30
CA LYS A 75 -0.16 -11.64 -17.33
C LYS A 75 -1.57 -12.24 -17.41
N ASN A 76 -2.16 -12.31 -18.61
CA ASN A 76 -3.50 -12.87 -18.80
C ASN A 76 -3.57 -14.35 -18.41
N LYS A 77 -2.58 -15.14 -18.79
CA LYS A 77 -2.50 -16.56 -18.41
C LYS A 77 -2.49 -16.75 -16.89
N GLN A 78 -1.74 -15.91 -16.18
CA GLN A 78 -1.64 -15.99 -14.72
C GLN A 78 -2.89 -15.46 -14.03
N LYS A 79 -3.50 -14.39 -14.56
CA LYS A 79 -4.80 -13.88 -14.13
C LYS A 79 -5.87 -14.97 -14.19
N ILE A 80 -6.00 -15.66 -15.33
CA ILE A 80 -6.94 -16.77 -15.50
C ILE A 80 -6.64 -17.92 -14.54
N LYS A 81 -5.35 -18.24 -14.34
CA LYS A 81 -4.93 -19.29 -13.39
C LYS A 81 -5.35 -18.98 -11.95
N ILE A 82 -5.35 -17.70 -11.56
CA ILE A 82 -5.57 -17.27 -10.16
C ILE A 82 -7.04 -16.94 -9.91
N LEU A 83 -7.70 -16.27 -10.85
CA LEU A 83 -9.06 -15.76 -10.71
C LEU A 83 -10.12 -16.61 -11.43
N GLY A 84 -9.69 -17.52 -12.30
CA GLY A 84 -10.55 -18.30 -13.18
C GLY A 84 -10.84 -17.59 -14.53
N PRO A 85 -11.32 -18.34 -15.53
CA PRO A 85 -11.63 -17.80 -16.86
C PRO A 85 -12.79 -16.80 -16.82
N ASP A 86 -13.73 -16.93 -15.87
CA ASP A 86 -14.89 -16.04 -15.74
C ASP A 86 -14.54 -14.59 -15.38
N ARG A 87 -13.28 -14.33 -15.00
CA ARG A 87 -12.78 -13.01 -14.61
C ARG A 87 -11.65 -12.53 -15.52
N GLU A 88 -11.50 -13.13 -16.70
CA GLU A 88 -10.46 -12.74 -17.67
C GLU A 88 -10.56 -11.26 -18.05
N ASP A 89 -11.77 -10.71 -18.15
CA ASP A 89 -12.03 -9.32 -18.52
C ASP A 89 -12.19 -8.38 -17.31
N HIS A 90 -12.02 -8.88 -16.08
CA HIS A 90 -12.12 -8.03 -14.89
C HIS A 90 -10.94 -7.09 -14.76
N PHE A 91 -11.17 -5.83 -14.43
CA PHE A 91 -10.11 -4.97 -13.89
C PHE A 91 -9.69 -5.49 -12.51
N VAL A 92 -8.39 -5.64 -12.24
CA VAL A 92 -7.93 -6.23 -10.97
C VAL A 92 -7.17 -5.20 -10.13
N LEU A 93 -7.49 -5.15 -8.84
CA LEU A 93 -6.77 -4.38 -7.83
C LEU A 93 -6.04 -5.38 -6.94
N PHE A 94 -4.75 -5.14 -6.70
CA PHE A 94 -3.95 -5.99 -5.82
C PHE A 94 -3.65 -5.28 -4.51
N TRP A 95 -3.95 -5.96 -3.41
CA TRP A 95 -3.57 -5.50 -2.08
C TRP A 95 -2.78 -6.59 -1.37
N MET A 96 -1.51 -6.32 -1.13
CA MET A 96 -0.60 -7.22 -0.43
C MET A 96 -0.11 -6.57 0.85
N ASN A 97 -0.79 -6.85 1.94
CA ASN A 97 -0.43 -6.37 3.27
C ASN A 97 -0.93 -7.34 4.33
N ARG A 98 -0.31 -7.32 5.49
CA ARG A 98 -0.89 -7.95 6.68
C ARG A 98 -2.23 -7.28 7.01
N ASN A 99 -3.24 -8.08 7.33
CA ASN A 99 -4.50 -7.60 7.85
C ASN A 99 -4.29 -7.04 9.27
N ALA A 100 -4.17 -5.72 9.36
CA ALA A 100 -3.98 -5.01 10.62
C ALA A 100 -4.74 -3.68 10.59
N ARG A 101 -5.24 -3.22 11.74
CA ARG A 101 -5.98 -1.94 11.85
C ARG A 101 -5.25 -0.76 11.20
N ARG A 102 -3.93 -0.68 11.41
CA ARG A 102 -3.04 0.35 10.86
C ARG A 102 -3.00 0.39 9.33
N LYS A 103 -3.28 -0.74 8.68
CA LYS A 103 -3.29 -0.90 7.22
C LYS A 103 -4.67 -0.60 6.61
N ARG A 104 -5.65 -0.25 7.46
CA ARG A 104 -6.99 0.24 7.08
C ARG A 104 -7.72 -0.61 6.02
N PRO A 105 -7.78 -1.96 6.16
CA PRO A 105 -8.40 -2.82 5.15
C PRO A 105 -9.92 -2.60 5.00
N ASN A 106 -10.60 -2.12 6.04
CA ASN A 106 -12.03 -1.76 5.94
C ASN A 106 -12.27 -0.56 5.03
N ASP A 107 -11.40 0.46 5.12
CA ASP A 107 -11.50 1.64 4.26
C ASP A 107 -11.23 1.26 2.80
N LEU A 108 -10.26 0.38 2.56
CA LEU A 108 -10.03 -0.21 1.23
C LEU A 108 -11.29 -0.91 0.70
N LEU A 109 -11.91 -1.78 1.49
CA LEU A 109 -13.13 -2.50 1.07
C LEU A 109 -14.29 -1.53 0.78
N LEU A 110 -14.45 -0.49 1.59
CA LEU A 110 -15.46 0.55 1.39
C LEU A 110 -15.19 1.36 0.11
N SER A 111 -13.94 1.81 -0.10
CA SER A 111 -13.54 2.51 -1.33
C SER A 111 -13.74 1.64 -2.57
N PHE A 112 -13.42 0.34 -2.49
CA PHE A 112 -13.66 -0.59 -3.59
C PHE A 112 -15.16 -0.78 -3.87
N LYS A 113 -16.02 -0.81 -2.85
CA LYS A 113 -17.48 -0.78 -3.03
C LYS A 113 -17.93 0.47 -3.78
N MET A 114 -17.44 1.65 -3.39
CA MET A 114 -17.78 2.91 -4.06
C MET A 114 -17.35 2.88 -5.53
N PHE A 115 -16.15 2.39 -5.81
CA PHE A 115 -15.66 2.18 -7.17
C PHE A 115 -16.56 1.23 -7.99
N LEU A 116 -16.99 0.10 -7.42
CA LEU A 116 -17.89 -0.84 -8.11
C LEU A 116 -19.26 -0.23 -8.41
N ASP A 117 -19.79 0.62 -7.53
CA ASP A 117 -21.07 1.28 -7.77
C ASP A 117 -20.96 2.31 -8.88
N GLU A 118 -19.90 3.12 -8.89
CA GLU A 118 -19.61 4.08 -9.95
C GLU A 118 -19.35 3.39 -11.30
N LEU A 119 -18.59 2.29 -11.30
CA LEU A 119 -18.35 1.47 -12.49
C LEU A 119 -19.67 0.94 -13.06
N ASN A 120 -20.58 0.51 -12.20
CA ASN A 120 -21.88 0.02 -12.64
C ASN A 120 -22.79 1.14 -13.18
N GLU A 121 -22.74 2.31 -12.57
CA GLU A 121 -23.49 3.49 -13.03
C GLU A 121 -23.00 3.99 -14.39
N LYS A 122 -21.68 4.01 -14.62
CA LYS A 122 -21.07 4.52 -15.85
C LYS A 122 -21.03 3.50 -17.00
N GLU A 123 -20.63 2.26 -16.70
CA GLU A 123 -20.34 1.22 -17.70
C GLU A 123 -21.37 0.07 -17.70
N GLY A 124 -22.34 0.09 -16.78
CA GLY A 124 -23.40 -0.94 -16.71
C GLY A 124 -22.95 -2.29 -16.16
N HIS A 125 -21.76 -2.39 -15.56
CA HIS A 125 -21.24 -3.64 -15.02
C HIS A 125 -20.36 -3.48 -13.78
N LYS A 126 -20.13 -4.57 -13.05
CA LYS A 126 -19.20 -4.65 -11.90
C LYS A 126 -17.98 -5.55 -12.17
N LYS A 127 -17.46 -5.53 -13.40
CA LYS A 127 -16.32 -6.36 -13.85
C LYS A 127 -14.98 -5.89 -13.28
N ALA A 128 -14.86 -5.99 -11.96
CA ALA A 128 -13.61 -5.74 -11.26
C ALA A 128 -13.41 -6.71 -10.09
N THR A 129 -12.17 -6.94 -9.71
CA THR A 129 -11.81 -7.82 -8.60
C THR A 129 -10.74 -7.21 -7.72
N LEU A 130 -10.97 -7.21 -6.41
CA LEU A 130 -9.98 -6.88 -5.41
C LEU A 130 -9.33 -8.18 -4.92
N LEU A 131 -8.10 -8.43 -5.34
CA LEU A 131 -7.27 -9.54 -4.88
C LEU A 131 -6.49 -9.10 -3.63
N MET A 132 -6.87 -9.64 -2.47
CA MET A 132 -6.23 -9.37 -1.19
C MET A 132 -5.33 -10.54 -0.79
N HIS A 133 -4.01 -10.35 -0.85
CA HIS A 133 -3.05 -11.32 -0.35
C HIS A 133 -2.81 -11.09 1.16
N THR A 134 -3.60 -11.77 1.99
CA THR A 134 -3.65 -11.55 3.45
C THR A 134 -4.38 -12.69 4.18
N ASP A 135 -4.26 -12.72 5.51
CA ASP A 135 -5.16 -13.52 6.36
C ASP A 135 -6.43 -12.69 6.68
N PRO A 136 -7.61 -13.04 6.13
CA PRO A 136 -8.85 -12.30 6.34
C PRO A 136 -9.36 -12.35 7.79
N THR A 137 -8.77 -13.19 8.64
CA THR A 137 -9.14 -13.40 10.04
C THR A 137 -8.00 -13.13 11.02
N ASP A 138 -6.92 -12.46 10.58
CA ASP A 138 -5.82 -12.04 11.45
C ASP A 138 -6.37 -11.27 12.67
N ARG A 139 -5.87 -11.61 13.86
CA ARG A 139 -6.30 -11.02 15.14
C ARG A 139 -5.97 -9.54 15.26
N GLU A 140 -4.95 -9.07 14.55
CA GLU A 140 -4.59 -7.64 14.51
C GLU A 140 -5.53 -6.81 13.63
N GLY A 141 -6.39 -7.47 12.85
CA GLY A 141 -7.28 -6.87 11.87
C GLY A 141 -8.76 -7.20 12.09
N PRO A 142 -9.65 -6.62 11.26
CA PRO A 142 -11.06 -6.99 11.20
C PRO A 142 -11.27 -8.32 10.45
N ASN A 143 -12.45 -8.92 10.64
CA ASN A 143 -12.91 -10.06 9.85
C ASN A 143 -13.33 -9.59 8.44
N LEU A 144 -12.45 -9.76 7.46
CA LEU A 144 -12.66 -9.26 6.11
C LEU A 144 -13.77 -10.00 5.35
N PHE A 145 -14.05 -11.26 5.69
CA PHE A 145 -15.19 -11.99 5.12
C PHE A 145 -16.51 -11.31 5.51
N ALA A 146 -16.70 -11.05 6.81
CA ALA A 146 -17.90 -10.42 7.32
C ALA A 146 -18.10 -9.00 6.75
N VAL A 147 -17.01 -8.23 6.63
CA VAL A 147 -17.07 -6.88 6.06
C VAL A 147 -17.41 -6.91 4.57
N SER A 148 -16.79 -7.81 3.78
CA SER A 148 -17.10 -7.97 2.35
C SER A 148 -18.55 -8.40 2.11
N GLU A 149 -19.12 -9.21 3.00
CA GLU A 149 -20.51 -9.67 2.95
C GLU A 149 -21.47 -8.55 3.33
N MET A 150 -21.19 -7.82 4.40
CA MET A 150 -21.95 -6.64 4.83
C MET A 150 -22.02 -5.57 3.74
N LEU A 151 -20.91 -5.35 3.03
CA LEU A 151 -20.83 -4.39 1.92
C LEU A 151 -21.44 -4.91 0.62
N GLY A 152 -21.82 -6.19 0.53
CA GLY A 152 -22.39 -6.79 -0.68
C GLY A 152 -21.37 -6.97 -1.83
N ILE A 153 -20.06 -6.96 -1.53
CA ILE A 153 -18.98 -7.05 -2.53
C ILE A 153 -18.24 -8.38 -2.49
N LYS A 154 -18.72 -9.36 -1.73
CA LYS A 154 -18.10 -10.69 -1.56
C LYS A 154 -17.72 -11.36 -2.89
N GLN A 155 -18.52 -11.19 -3.94
CA GLN A 155 -18.22 -11.78 -5.25
C GLN A 155 -17.08 -11.08 -5.99
N ASN A 156 -16.79 -9.82 -5.65
CA ASN A 156 -15.73 -9.02 -6.25
C ASN A 156 -14.43 -9.06 -5.44
N VAL A 157 -14.39 -9.73 -4.28
CA VAL A 157 -13.20 -9.82 -3.42
C VAL A 157 -12.68 -11.25 -3.43
N VAL A 158 -11.37 -11.41 -3.67
CA VAL A 158 -10.68 -12.71 -3.62
C VAL A 158 -9.57 -12.63 -2.58
N PHE A 159 -9.54 -13.60 -1.66
CA PHE A 159 -8.49 -13.69 -0.65
C PHE A 159 -7.47 -14.75 -1.06
N SER A 160 -6.20 -14.37 -1.05
CA SER A 160 -5.06 -15.29 -1.20
C SER A 160 -4.32 -15.36 0.14
N ASN A 161 -4.32 -16.53 0.78
CA ASN A 161 -3.68 -16.74 2.08
C ASN A 161 -2.50 -17.73 2.03
N GLN A 162 -2.19 -18.26 0.84
CA GLN A 162 -1.09 -19.20 0.65
C GLN A 162 0.21 -18.46 0.33
N ARG A 163 1.34 -18.97 0.83
CA ARG A 163 2.65 -18.40 0.46
C ARG A 163 2.82 -18.41 -1.05
N VAL A 164 3.12 -17.25 -1.60
CA VAL A 164 3.42 -17.03 -3.02
C VAL A 164 4.92 -16.83 -3.19
N ASP A 165 5.47 -17.31 -4.30
CA ASP A 165 6.86 -17.06 -4.65
C ASP A 165 7.05 -15.66 -5.28
N PHE A 166 8.30 -15.21 -5.39
CA PHE A 166 8.61 -13.90 -5.96
C PHE A 166 8.17 -13.76 -7.41
N GLN A 167 8.17 -14.86 -8.19
CA GLN A 167 7.68 -14.84 -9.57
C GLN A 167 6.19 -14.50 -9.62
N THR A 168 5.40 -15.13 -8.76
CA THR A 168 3.96 -14.86 -8.64
C THR A 168 3.70 -13.44 -8.13
N ILE A 169 4.51 -12.94 -7.19
CA ILE A 169 4.39 -11.55 -6.73
C ILE A 169 4.73 -10.58 -7.87
N ASN A 170 5.81 -10.81 -8.63
CA ASN A 170 6.17 -9.96 -9.77
C ASN A 170 5.04 -9.87 -10.80
N LEU A 171 4.36 -10.99 -11.05
CA LEU A 171 3.20 -11.04 -11.94
C LEU A 171 2.01 -10.21 -11.41
N PHE A 172 1.82 -10.12 -10.10
CA PHE A 172 0.79 -9.27 -9.49
C PHE A 172 1.17 -7.80 -9.43
N THR A 173 2.45 -7.47 -9.47
CA THR A 173 2.93 -6.09 -9.36
C THR A 173 3.23 -5.44 -10.71
N ALA A 174 3.19 -6.21 -11.80
CA ALA A 174 3.39 -5.69 -13.15
C ALA A 174 2.22 -4.76 -13.53
N GLU A 175 2.55 -3.49 -13.76
CA GLU A 175 1.70 -2.30 -13.64
C GLU A 175 0.42 -2.27 -14.50
N ASP A 176 0.24 -3.16 -15.47
CA ASP A 176 -0.84 -3.04 -16.45
C ASP A 176 -2.16 -3.76 -16.05
N HIS A 177 -2.13 -4.69 -15.09
CA HIS A 177 -3.34 -5.46 -14.70
C HIS A 177 -3.77 -5.28 -13.24
N PHE A 178 -2.89 -4.76 -12.39
CA PHE A 178 -3.06 -4.74 -10.95
C PHE A 178 -2.63 -3.39 -10.37
N GLY A 179 -3.59 -2.58 -9.95
CA GLY A 179 -3.29 -1.41 -9.12
C GLY A 179 -2.82 -1.87 -7.74
N ILE A 180 -1.56 -1.60 -7.37
CA ILE A 180 -1.03 -1.96 -6.04
C ILE A 180 -1.48 -0.92 -5.02
N ILE A 181 -2.18 -1.35 -3.98
CA ILE A 181 -2.49 -0.50 -2.84
C ILE A 181 -1.59 -0.92 -1.66
N SER A 182 -0.49 -0.21 -1.46
CA SER A 182 0.38 -0.36 -0.28
C SER A 182 -0.05 0.61 0.82
N GLY A 183 -1.19 0.32 1.45
CA GLY A 183 -1.71 1.16 2.54
C GLY A 183 -0.88 0.96 3.81
N SER A 184 0.24 1.69 3.98
CA SER A 184 0.95 1.72 5.26
C SER A 184 1.30 3.13 5.68
N LEU A 185 0.45 3.65 6.57
CA LEU A 185 0.71 4.77 7.47
C LEU A 185 1.43 5.93 6.79
N TRP A 186 0.77 6.54 5.81
CA TRP A 186 1.05 7.90 5.36
C TRP A 186 -0.24 8.55 4.87
N ASP A 187 -0.57 9.61 5.58
CA ASP A 187 -1.49 10.71 5.36
C ASP A 187 -2.52 10.70 4.21
N HIS A 188 -3.75 10.92 4.67
CA HIS A 188 -4.94 11.41 3.98
C HIS A 188 -5.62 10.48 2.97
N PHE A 189 -6.94 10.57 2.98
CA PHE A 189 -7.92 10.03 2.01
C PHE A 189 -7.44 10.11 0.53
N GLY A 190 -6.48 11.00 0.24
CA GLY A 190 -5.82 11.20 -1.03
C GLY A 190 -5.16 9.97 -1.63
N ILE A 191 -4.32 9.19 -0.94
CA ILE A 191 -3.48 8.18 -1.63
C ILE A 191 -4.29 6.99 -2.18
N THR A 192 -5.25 6.46 -1.41
CA THR A 192 -6.12 5.39 -1.91
C THR A 192 -6.99 5.89 -3.06
N PHE A 193 -7.49 7.12 -2.95
CA PHE A 193 -8.26 7.77 -4.02
C PHE A 193 -7.39 8.05 -5.26
N TRP A 194 -6.12 8.44 -5.07
CA TRP A 194 -5.16 8.77 -6.12
C TRP A 194 -4.65 7.52 -6.84
N VAL A 195 -4.43 6.39 -6.14
CA VAL A 195 -4.10 5.11 -6.78
C VAL A 195 -5.28 4.60 -7.61
N ILE A 196 -6.52 4.76 -7.12
CA ILE A 196 -7.72 4.45 -7.88
C ILE A 196 -7.87 5.42 -9.07
N LEU A 197 -7.59 6.71 -8.89
CA LEU A 197 -7.60 7.72 -9.96
C LEU A 197 -6.51 7.48 -11.03
N ALA A 198 -5.31 7.07 -10.62
CA ALA A 198 -4.19 6.78 -11.51
C ALA A 198 -4.47 5.50 -12.33
N ALA A 199 -5.11 4.49 -11.72
CA ALA A 199 -5.61 3.34 -12.46
C ALA A 199 -6.73 3.72 -13.46
N LEU A 200 -7.57 4.70 -13.12
CA LEU A 200 -8.58 5.25 -14.04
C LEU A 200 -7.94 6.01 -15.23
N TRP A 201 -6.79 6.66 -15.03
CA TRP A 201 -6.03 7.34 -16.10
C TRP A 201 -5.53 6.38 -17.20
N GLY A 202 -5.16 5.15 -16.84
CA GLY A 202 -4.67 4.15 -17.79
C GLY A 202 -5.76 3.57 -18.72
N HIS A 203 -7.03 3.62 -18.29
CA HIS A 203 -8.12 2.92 -18.99
C HIS A 203 -9.06 3.82 -19.79
N SER A 204 -9.27 5.09 -19.38
CA SER A 204 -10.25 5.99 -20.01
C SER A 204 -9.87 7.47 -19.86
N GLY A 205 -9.11 8.03 -20.80
CA GLY A 205 -8.60 9.42 -20.75
C GLY A 205 -9.63 10.56 -20.87
N ILE A 206 -10.90 10.41 -20.45
CA ILE A 206 -11.96 11.41 -20.72
C ILE A 206 -12.82 11.80 -19.50
N THR A 207 -12.83 11.07 -18.37
CA THR A 207 -13.90 11.20 -17.38
C THR A 207 -13.54 11.92 -16.06
N LEU A 208 -12.73 13.00 -16.09
CA LEU A 208 -12.22 13.63 -14.85
C LEU A 208 -12.35 15.17 -14.72
N GLU A 209 -12.91 15.89 -15.68
CA GLU A 209 -13.25 17.32 -15.44
C GLU A 209 -14.39 17.46 -14.41
N SER A 210 -15.41 16.61 -14.43
CA SER A 210 -16.59 16.79 -13.58
C SER A 210 -16.40 16.43 -12.09
N LEU A 211 -15.47 15.52 -11.78
CA LEU A 211 -15.21 15.09 -10.39
C LEU A 211 -14.33 16.10 -9.62
N TRP A 212 -13.46 16.81 -10.35
CA TRP A 212 -12.65 17.92 -9.82
C TRP A 212 -13.52 19.15 -9.49
N ASP A 213 -14.50 19.47 -10.33
CA ASP A 213 -15.39 20.62 -10.08
C ASP A 213 -16.26 20.46 -8.84
N HIS A 214 -16.76 19.24 -8.56
CA HIS A 214 -17.58 19.01 -7.37
C HIS A 214 -16.79 18.89 -6.06
N SER A 215 -15.56 18.38 -6.11
CA SER A 215 -14.70 18.18 -4.94
C SER A 215 -13.83 19.40 -4.61
N GLY A 216 -13.47 20.21 -5.62
CA GLY A 216 -12.71 21.44 -5.46
C GLY A 216 -13.52 22.57 -4.82
N ILE A 217 -14.84 22.63 -5.06
CA ILE A 217 -15.72 23.63 -4.45
C ILE A 217 -15.90 23.39 -2.95
N THR A 218 -15.84 22.14 -2.49
CA THR A 218 -16.01 21.78 -1.07
C THR A 218 -14.73 21.95 -0.23
N LEU A 219 -13.54 21.90 -0.85
CA LEU A 219 -12.26 22.16 -0.16
C LEU A 219 -11.84 23.65 -0.13
N GLY A 220 -12.45 24.50 -0.95
CA GLY A 220 -12.18 25.94 -0.96
C GLY A 220 -12.92 26.75 0.13
N SER A 221 -13.73 26.12 0.97
CA SER A 221 -14.63 26.80 1.90
C SER A 221 -14.69 26.24 3.33
N LEU A 222 -13.70 25.44 3.77
CA LEU A 222 -13.56 24.99 5.16
C LEU A 222 -12.12 25.12 5.67
#